data_AF-E4NH19-F1
#
_entry.id   AF-E4NH19-F1
#
_cell.length_a   1.000
_cell.length_b   1.000
_cell.length_c   1.000
_cell.angle_alpha   90.00
_cell.angle_beta   90.00
_cell.angle_gamma   90.00
#
_symmetry.space_group_name_H-M   'P 1'
#
loop_
_entity.id
_entity.type
_entity.pdbx_description
1 polymer ?
#
loop_
_entity_poly.entity_id
_entity_poly.type
_entity_poly.pdbx_seq_one_letter_code
_entity_poly.pdbx_strand_id
1 'polypeptide(L)'
;MSMVLALVVCAAVVVLAIAGLIGFAVRRRLIQRVGGTFDCSYRLKMPADASTQPDLDENGQPTSAPVPQTDGKGWVFGIGRYSGDSIEWFRVFSYAPRPRRVLPRTEIEVLGRRYPQGQEELALLSGSVVLRCLHKGAPLELAMSDDALTGFLAWLEAAPPGQRVNVA
;
A
#
# COMPACT_ATOMS: atom_id res chain seq x y z
N MET A 1 -27.78 -40.45 16.20
CA MET A 1 -26.33 -40.40 15.85
C MET A 1 -26.02 -39.26 14.88
N SER A 2 -26.72 -39.15 13.74
CA SER A 2 -26.51 -38.09 12.72
C SER A 2 -26.72 -36.66 13.22
N MET A 3 -27.78 -36.39 13.99
CA MET A 3 -28.09 -35.06 14.53
C MET A 3 -27.02 -34.55 15.51
N VAL A 4 -26.53 -35.43 16.41
CA VAL A 4 -25.49 -35.09 17.40
C VAL A 4 -24.16 -34.82 16.69
N LEU A 5 -23.81 -35.64 15.69
CA LEU A 5 -22.62 -35.41 14.88
C LEU A 5 -22.68 -34.06 14.14
N ALA A 6 -23.84 -33.73 13.55
CA ALA A 6 -24.04 -32.45 12.86
C ALA A 6 -23.86 -31.25 13.81
N LEU A 7 -24.43 -31.30 15.02
CA LEU A 7 -24.28 -30.25 16.02
C LEU A 7 -22.82 -30.08 16.47
N VAL A 8 -22.11 -31.18 16.70
CA VAL A 8 -20.69 -31.16 17.09
C VAL A 8 -19.83 -30.56 15.97
N VAL A 9 -20.07 -30.94 14.71
CA VAL A 9 -19.35 -30.37 13.56
C VAL A 9 -19.63 -28.88 13.42
N CYS A 10 -20.90 -28.46 13.49
CA CYS A 10 -21.26 -27.04 13.45
C CYS A 10 -20.59 -26.24 14.58
N ALA A 11 -20.61 -26.76 15.81
CA ALA A 11 -19.95 -26.12 16.94
C ALA A 11 -18.43 -26.01 16.74
N ALA A 12 -17.78 -27.06 16.24
CA ALA A 12 -16.35 -27.03 15.95
C ALA A 12 -16.00 -26.00 14.86
N VAL A 13 -16.79 -25.91 13.79
CA VAL A 13 -16.61 -24.89 12.74
C VAL A 13 -16.77 -23.48 13.30
N VAL A 14 -17.78 -23.24 14.13
CA VAL A 14 -17.99 -21.93 14.77
C VAL A 14 -16.82 -21.57 15.71
N VAL A 15 -16.35 -22.50 16.52
CA VAL A 15 -15.19 -22.28 17.41
C VAL A 15 -13.93 -21.95 16.61
N LEU A 16 -13.66 -22.67 15.52
CA LEU A 16 -12.53 -22.38 14.63
C LEU A 16 -12.66 -21.01 13.97
N ALA A 17 -13.86 -20.63 13.53
CA ALA A 17 -14.12 -19.31 12.96
C ALA A 17 -13.88 -18.20 13.99
N ILE A 18 -14.40 -18.35 15.21
CA ILE A 18 -14.19 -17.39 16.31
C ILE A 18 -12.70 -17.29 16.67
N ALA A 19 -12.00 -18.41 16.80
CA ALA A 19 -10.56 -18.41 17.09
C ALA A 19 -9.76 -17.68 15.99
N GLY A 20 -10.12 -17.90 14.71
CA GLY A 20 -9.54 -17.17 13.58
C GLY A 20 -9.77 -15.67 13.66
N LEU A 21 -11.00 -15.24 13.99
CA LEU A 21 -11.35 -13.83 14.16
C LEU A 21 -10.62 -13.17 15.34
N ILE A 22 -10.51 -13.87 16.48
CA ILE A 22 -9.74 -13.39 17.64
C ILE A 22 -8.26 -13.24 17.26
N GLY A 23 -7.67 -14.24 16.58
CA GLY A 23 -6.29 -14.16 16.10
C GLY A 23 -6.06 -12.97 15.16
N PHE A 24 -7.00 -12.72 14.24
CA PHE A 24 -6.96 -11.55 13.36
C PHE A 24 -7.05 -10.23 14.13
N ALA A 25 -7.93 -10.14 15.13
CA ALA A 25 -8.10 -8.95 15.97
C ALA A 25 -6.87 -8.67 16.84
N VAL A 26 -6.26 -9.70 17.44
CA VAL A 26 -5.02 -9.58 18.22
C VAL A 26 -3.88 -9.12 17.32
N ARG A 27 -3.72 -9.72 16.13
CA ARG A 27 -2.74 -9.26 15.12
C ARG A 27 -2.92 -7.77 14.82
N ARG A 28 -4.16 -7.35 14.50
CA ARG A 28 -4.46 -5.96 14.17
C ARG A 28 -4.09 -5.01 15.31
N ARG A 29 -4.41 -5.39 16.55
CA ARG A 29 -4.04 -4.61 17.75
C ARG A 29 -2.53 -4.53 17.97
N LEU A 30 -1.76 -5.58 17.69
CA LEU A 30 -0.30 -5.54 17.88
C LEU A 30 0.39 -4.63 16.86
N ILE A 31 -0.06 -4.62 15.60
CA ILE A 31 0.49 -3.73 14.56
C ILE A 31 0.21 -2.25 14.89
N GLN A 32 -0.97 -1.96 15.46
CA GLN A 32 -1.39 -0.59 15.79
C GLN A 32 -0.78 -0.02 17.08
N ARG A 33 -0.16 -0.86 17.93
CA ARG A 33 0.30 -0.42 19.26
C ARG A 33 1.60 0.39 19.26
N VAL A 34 2.37 0.38 18.17
CA VAL A 34 3.72 0.96 18.15
C VAL A 34 3.96 1.69 16.83
N GLY A 35 3.85 3.01 16.84
CA GLY A 35 4.13 3.90 15.69
C GLY A 35 2.88 4.44 14.99
N GLY A 36 3.00 5.59 14.33
CA GLY A 36 1.93 6.15 13.51
C GLY A 36 1.62 5.21 12.34
N THR A 37 0.39 4.74 12.25
CA THR A 37 -0.09 3.91 11.14
C THR A 37 -0.92 4.74 10.18
N PHE A 38 -0.86 4.43 8.90
CA PHE A 38 -1.67 5.07 7.87
C PHE A 38 -2.08 4.05 6.80
N ASP A 39 -3.23 4.26 6.19
CA ASP A 39 -3.66 3.40 5.08
C ASP A 39 -2.78 3.64 3.86
N CYS A 40 -2.25 2.57 3.29
CA CYS A 40 -1.32 2.64 2.18
C CYS A 40 -1.49 1.42 1.29
N SER A 41 -2.04 1.61 0.09
CA SER A 41 -1.99 0.58 -0.95
C SER A 41 -0.71 0.70 -1.74
N TYR A 42 -0.17 -0.41 -2.22
CA TYR A 42 1.03 -0.39 -3.04
C TYR A 42 0.84 -1.14 -4.36
N ARG A 43 1.57 -0.71 -5.39
CA ARG A 43 1.67 -1.38 -6.68
C ARG A 43 3.13 -1.39 -7.16
N LEU A 44 3.61 -2.57 -7.55
CA LEU A 44 4.99 -2.81 -8.02
C LEU A 44 5.20 -2.56 -9.52
N LYS A 45 4.13 -2.29 -10.27
CA LYS A 45 4.15 -2.25 -11.72
C LYS A 45 3.42 -1.00 -12.19
N MET A 46 4.19 0.00 -12.59
CA MET A 46 3.70 1.04 -13.50
C MET A 46 3.44 0.34 -14.86
N PRO A 47 2.25 0.47 -15.45
CA PRO A 47 2.01 -0.17 -16.74
C PRO A 47 2.99 0.45 -17.76
N ALA A 48 3.71 -0.43 -18.46
CA ALA A 48 4.78 -0.08 -19.38
C ALA A 48 4.29 0.60 -20.67
N ASP A 49 2.97 0.81 -20.80
CA ASP A 49 2.31 1.45 -21.93
C ASP A 49 2.29 2.99 -21.85
N ALA A 50 2.70 3.58 -20.71
CA ALA A 50 2.83 5.03 -20.59
C ALA A 50 3.97 5.64 -21.44
N SER A 51 4.84 4.81 -22.04
CA SER A 51 5.82 5.23 -23.05
C SER A 51 5.26 5.23 -24.48
N THR A 52 3.94 5.16 -24.67
CA THR A 52 3.33 5.30 -25.99
C THR A 52 3.56 6.73 -26.48
N GLN A 53 4.60 6.89 -27.30
CA GLN A 53 4.72 8.01 -28.21
C GLN A 53 3.36 8.15 -28.92
N PRO A 54 2.70 9.31 -28.90
CA PRO A 54 1.34 9.42 -29.38
C PRO A 54 1.27 8.92 -30.82
N ASP A 55 0.38 7.96 -31.09
CA ASP A 55 0.11 7.48 -32.44
C ASP A 55 -0.23 8.70 -33.28
N LEU A 56 0.62 9.06 -34.24
CA LEU A 56 0.32 10.17 -35.12
C LEU A 56 -0.73 9.69 -36.12
N ASP A 57 -1.79 10.47 -36.32
CA ASP A 57 -2.74 10.24 -37.39
C ASP A 57 -2.05 10.40 -38.76
N GLU A 58 -2.77 10.10 -39.85
CA GLU A 58 -2.25 10.22 -41.22
C GLU A 58 -1.72 11.64 -41.54
N ASN A 59 -2.13 12.64 -40.76
CA ASN A 59 -1.73 14.05 -40.91
C ASN A 59 -0.58 14.46 -39.98
N GLY A 60 0.03 13.53 -39.24
CA GLY A 60 1.12 13.82 -38.32
C GLY A 60 0.68 14.51 -37.02
N GLN A 61 -0.63 14.53 -36.72
CA GLN A 61 -1.18 15.06 -35.48
C GLN A 61 -1.25 13.93 -34.45
N PRO A 62 -0.95 14.18 -33.16
CA PRO A 62 -1.23 13.21 -32.12
C PRO A 62 -2.69 12.77 -32.23
N THR A 63 -2.93 11.49 -32.56
CA THR A 63 -4.22 10.85 -32.28
C THR A 63 -4.57 11.25 -30.86
N SER A 64 -5.83 11.59 -30.59
CA SER A 64 -6.35 11.73 -29.24
C SER A 64 -6.13 10.39 -28.52
N ALA A 65 -4.91 10.18 -28.03
CA ALA A 65 -4.47 8.91 -27.51
C ALA A 65 -5.42 8.61 -26.36
N PRO A 66 -6.01 7.40 -26.29
CA PRO A 66 -6.74 7.02 -25.09
C PRO A 66 -5.77 7.20 -23.94
N VAL A 67 -6.10 8.09 -23.00
CA VAL A 67 -5.37 8.23 -21.74
C VAL A 67 -5.14 6.80 -21.24
N PRO A 68 -3.90 6.32 -21.11
CA PRO A 68 -3.62 4.91 -20.85
C PRO A 68 -4.46 4.48 -19.65
N GLN A 69 -5.49 3.70 -19.94
CA GLN A 69 -6.48 3.32 -18.95
C GLN A 69 -5.79 2.39 -17.99
N THR A 70 -5.43 2.92 -16.83
CA THR A 70 -4.79 2.09 -15.83
C THR A 70 -5.83 1.13 -15.28
N ASP A 71 -5.66 -0.16 -15.56
CA ASP A 71 -6.71 -1.18 -15.41
C ASP A 71 -7.06 -1.55 -13.95
N GLY A 72 -6.67 -0.73 -12.97
CA GLY A 72 -6.89 -0.98 -11.54
C GLY A 72 -6.16 -2.23 -11.01
N LYS A 73 -5.50 -3.02 -11.86
CA LYS A 73 -4.87 -4.28 -11.45
C LYS A 73 -3.55 -4.00 -10.73
N GLY A 74 -3.18 -4.95 -9.88
CA GLY A 74 -1.89 -4.95 -9.17
C GLY A 74 -1.84 -4.13 -7.90
N TRP A 75 -2.90 -3.37 -7.56
CA TRP A 75 -3.01 -2.74 -6.26
C TRP A 75 -3.22 -3.76 -5.16
N VAL A 76 -2.50 -3.59 -4.06
CA VAL A 76 -2.70 -4.40 -2.86
C VAL A 76 -2.95 -3.47 -1.69
N PHE A 77 -4.12 -3.64 -1.07
CA PHE A 77 -4.52 -2.87 0.11
C PHE A 77 -3.69 -3.24 1.34
N GLY A 78 -3.23 -2.21 2.05
CA GLY A 78 -2.28 -2.35 3.15
C GLY A 78 -2.30 -1.21 4.14
N ILE A 79 -1.47 -1.37 5.15
CA ILE A 79 -1.22 -0.38 6.20
C ILE A 79 0.28 -0.11 6.21
N GLY A 80 0.65 1.16 6.09
CA GLY A 80 2.00 1.65 6.38
C GLY A 80 2.14 1.95 7.87
N ARG A 81 3.32 1.67 8.42
CA ARG A 81 3.68 1.97 9.81
C ARG A 81 5.06 2.60 9.83
N TYR A 82 5.18 3.78 10.45
CA TYR A 82 6.49 4.38 10.67
C TYR A 82 7.28 3.57 11.71
N SER A 83 8.51 3.19 11.36
CA SER A 83 9.43 2.40 12.17
C SER A 83 10.83 3.01 12.08
N GLY A 84 11.08 4.05 12.89
CA GLY A 84 12.31 4.83 12.86
C GLY A 84 12.56 5.46 11.49
N ASP A 85 13.60 4.99 10.81
CA ASP A 85 14.02 5.45 9.48
C ASP A 85 13.50 4.55 8.34
N SER A 86 12.46 3.75 8.60
CA SER A 86 11.79 2.96 7.59
C SER A 86 10.27 2.99 7.73
N ILE A 87 9.59 2.71 6.62
CA ILE A 87 8.16 2.38 6.64
C ILE A 87 8.01 0.89 6.48
N GLU A 88 7.31 0.28 7.42
CA GLU A 88 6.90 -1.10 7.36
C GLU A 88 5.50 -1.19 6.76
N TRP A 89 5.36 -1.95 5.68
CA TRP A 89 4.10 -2.14 4.99
C TRP A 89 3.53 -3.54 5.26
N PHE A 90 2.28 -3.57 5.69
CA PHE A 90 1.53 -4.78 6.04
C PHE A 90 0.32 -4.95 5.15
N ARG A 91 0.06 -6.18 4.72
CA ARG A 91 -1.20 -6.51 4.04
C ARG A 91 -2.34 -6.55 5.05
N VAL A 92 -3.46 -5.89 4.75
CA VAL A 92 -4.65 -5.87 5.62
C VAL A 92 -5.23 -7.27 5.75
N PHE A 93 -5.51 -7.93 4.63
CA PHE A 93 -6.03 -9.30 4.58
C PHE A 93 -4.88 -10.33 4.61
N SER A 94 -4.24 -10.50 5.75
CA SER A 94 -3.21 -11.52 5.98
C SER A 94 -3.19 -11.96 7.45
N TYR A 95 -2.74 -13.18 7.74
CA TYR A 95 -2.48 -13.63 9.10
C TYR A 95 -1.01 -13.46 9.51
N ALA A 96 -0.12 -13.05 8.60
CA ALA A 96 1.29 -12.87 8.90
C ALA A 96 1.52 -11.63 9.80
N PRO A 97 2.21 -11.77 10.95
CA PRO A 97 2.51 -10.64 11.84
C PRO A 97 3.70 -9.80 11.36
N ARG A 98 4.44 -10.28 10.35
CA ARG A 98 5.61 -9.60 9.80
C ARG A 98 5.22 -8.62 8.68
N PRO A 99 5.95 -7.51 8.53
CA PRO A 99 5.77 -6.64 7.38
C PRO A 99 6.09 -7.41 6.10
N ARG A 100 5.30 -7.20 5.05
CA ARG A 100 5.56 -7.79 3.75
C ARG A 100 6.61 -7.00 2.97
N ARG A 101 6.75 -5.71 3.29
CA ARG A 101 7.80 -4.83 2.77
C ARG A 101 8.29 -3.92 3.88
N VAL A 102 9.58 -3.63 3.82
CA VAL A 102 10.22 -2.57 4.59
C VAL A 102 10.83 -1.63 3.57
N LEU A 103 10.49 -0.35 3.64
CA LEU A 103 10.93 0.69 2.73
C LEU A 103 11.80 1.67 3.54
N PRO A 104 13.13 1.53 3.51
CA PRO A 104 14.04 2.47 4.16
C PRO A 104 13.86 3.86 3.55
N ARG A 105 13.87 4.88 4.40
CA ARG A 105 13.66 6.26 3.98
C ARG A 105 14.65 6.70 2.90
N THR A 106 15.92 6.38 3.10
CA THR A 106 17.03 6.74 2.20
C THR A 106 16.95 6.07 0.84
N GLU A 107 16.09 5.05 0.68
CA GLU A 107 15.95 4.30 -0.56
C GLU A 107 14.68 4.68 -1.33
N ILE A 108 13.84 5.57 -0.79
CA ILE A 108 12.61 6.06 -1.42
C ILE A 108 12.88 7.42 -2.06
N GLU A 109 12.56 7.54 -3.35
CA GLU A 109 12.57 8.80 -4.08
C GLU A 109 11.16 9.09 -4.59
N VAL A 110 10.62 10.28 -4.33
CA VAL A 110 9.28 10.67 -4.82
C VAL A 110 9.42 11.37 -6.16
N LEU A 111 8.87 10.77 -7.21
CA LEU A 111 8.89 11.30 -8.57
C LEU A 111 7.74 12.27 -8.84
N GLY A 112 6.60 12.09 -8.15
CA GLY A 112 5.45 12.98 -8.27
C GLY A 112 4.16 12.40 -7.73
N ARG A 113 3.10 13.21 -7.79
CA ARG A 113 1.75 12.87 -7.31
C ARG A 113 0.73 12.91 -8.44
N ARG A 114 -0.29 12.06 -8.34
CA ARG A 114 -1.47 12.05 -9.22
C ARG A 114 -2.69 11.56 -8.46
N TYR A 115 -3.87 11.76 -9.04
CA TYR A 115 -5.09 11.14 -8.55
C TYR A 115 -5.30 9.75 -9.20
N PRO A 116 -5.98 8.81 -8.52
CA PRO A 116 -6.50 7.60 -9.13
C PRO A 116 -7.33 7.92 -10.36
N GLN A 117 -7.32 7.03 -11.36
CA GLN A 117 -8.11 7.21 -12.58
C GLN A 117 -8.87 5.93 -12.95
N GLY A 118 -10.08 6.07 -13.45
CA GLY A 118 -10.86 4.96 -14.02
C GLY A 118 -11.07 3.82 -13.02
N GLN A 119 -10.64 2.61 -13.37
CA GLN A 119 -10.81 1.42 -12.51
C GLN A 119 -10.00 1.48 -11.21
N GLU A 120 -9.00 2.34 -11.11
CA GLU A 120 -8.24 2.53 -9.87
C GLU A 120 -9.08 3.16 -8.75
N GLU A 121 -10.07 3.99 -9.09
CA GLU A 121 -10.96 4.63 -8.10
C GLU A 121 -11.80 3.60 -7.34
N LEU A 122 -12.09 2.45 -7.95
CA LEU A 122 -12.80 1.35 -7.29
C LEU A 122 -11.85 0.45 -6.47
N ALA A 123 -10.57 0.41 -6.83
CA ALA A 123 -9.57 -0.43 -6.18
C ALA A 123 -8.90 0.25 -4.96
N LEU A 124 -8.92 1.58 -4.92
CA LEU A 124 -8.29 2.39 -3.89
C LEU A 124 -9.29 2.97 -2.91
N LEU A 125 -8.80 3.45 -1.77
CA LEU A 125 -9.63 4.20 -0.82
C LEU A 125 -10.08 5.53 -1.46
N SER A 126 -11.32 5.91 -1.19
CA SER A 126 -11.87 7.21 -1.61
C SER A 126 -11.00 8.35 -1.08
N GLY A 127 -10.73 9.34 -1.92
CA GLY A 127 -9.86 10.47 -1.57
C GLY A 127 -8.37 10.11 -1.47
N SER A 128 -7.94 8.97 -2.01
CA SER A 128 -6.52 8.64 -2.06
C SER A 128 -5.77 9.46 -3.12
N VAL A 129 -4.52 9.77 -2.80
CA VAL A 129 -3.52 10.33 -3.70
C VAL A 129 -2.51 9.23 -4.02
N VAL A 130 -2.16 9.10 -5.30
CA VAL A 130 -1.14 8.15 -5.77
C VAL A 130 0.19 8.87 -5.89
N LEU A 131 1.16 8.43 -5.10
CA LEU A 131 2.57 8.78 -5.24
C LEU A 131 3.27 7.82 -6.19
N ARG A 132 4.01 8.39 -7.13
CA ARG A 132 4.99 7.67 -7.95
C ARG A 132 6.34 7.79 -7.28
N CYS A 133 6.97 6.67 -6.99
CA CYS A 133 8.25 6.62 -6.30
C CYS A 133 9.23 5.68 -7.01
N LEU A 134 10.52 5.86 -6.73
CA LEU A 134 11.53 4.82 -6.89
C LEU A 134 11.85 4.24 -5.52
N HIS A 135 12.05 2.93 -5.47
CA HIS A 135 12.62 2.24 -4.32
C HIS A 135 13.76 1.35 -4.78
N LYS A 136 14.99 1.64 -4.32
CA LYS A 136 16.22 1.03 -4.86
C LYS A 136 16.31 1.13 -6.40
N GLY A 137 15.86 2.26 -6.95
CA GLY A 137 15.80 2.50 -8.40
C GLY A 137 14.69 1.77 -9.14
N ALA A 138 13.89 0.92 -8.48
CA ALA A 138 12.74 0.26 -9.09
C ALA A 138 11.46 1.10 -8.91
N PRO A 139 10.65 1.32 -9.96
CA PRO A 139 9.43 2.09 -9.84
C PRO A 139 8.41 1.38 -8.95
N LEU A 140 7.75 2.15 -8.09
CA LEU A 140 6.60 1.71 -7.32
C LEU A 140 5.58 2.85 -7.21
N GLU A 141 4.34 2.49 -6.91
CA GLU A 141 3.32 3.45 -6.53
C GLU A 141 2.77 3.15 -5.15
N LEU A 142 2.54 4.21 -4.39
CA LEU A 142 1.88 4.19 -3.08
C LEU A 142 0.61 5.03 -3.19
N ALA A 143 -0.53 4.47 -2.77
CA ALA A 143 -1.77 5.21 -2.66
C ALA A 143 -2.17 5.34 -1.19
N MET A 144 -2.37 6.57 -0.72
CA MET A 144 -2.69 6.89 0.68
C MET A 144 -3.65 8.08 0.72
N SER A 145 -4.28 8.35 1.87
CA SER A 145 -5.11 9.57 2.02
C SER A 145 -4.25 10.84 1.98
N ASP A 146 -4.88 11.99 1.75
CA ASP A 146 -4.19 13.30 1.75
C ASP A 146 -3.53 13.62 3.11
N ASP A 147 -4.22 13.28 4.22
CA ASP A 147 -3.67 13.40 5.57
C ASP A 147 -2.40 12.54 5.75
N ALA A 148 -2.44 11.30 5.26
CA ALA A 148 -1.31 10.38 5.32
C ALA A 148 -0.14 10.83 4.45
N LEU A 149 -0.44 11.40 3.27
CA LEU A 149 0.55 11.97 2.36
C LEU A 149 1.37 13.07 3.02
N THR A 150 0.71 13.99 3.72
CA THR A 150 1.40 15.08 4.41
C THR A 150 2.36 14.54 5.46
N GLY A 151 1.92 13.57 6.27
CA GLY A 151 2.79 12.89 7.25
C GLY A 151 3.95 12.13 6.60
N PHE A 152 3.70 11.47 5.47
CA PHE A 152 4.71 10.70 4.75
C PHE A 152 5.81 11.58 4.18
N LEU A 153 5.45 12.69 3.54
CA LEU A 153 6.42 13.66 3.02
C LEU A 153 7.19 14.33 4.16
N ALA A 154 6.51 14.73 5.25
CA ALA A 154 7.20 15.28 6.41
C ALA A 154 8.22 14.30 7.01
N TRP A 155 7.89 13.01 7.08
CA TRP A 155 8.81 11.97 7.51
C TRP A 155 9.98 11.77 6.54
N LEU A 156 9.74 11.84 5.22
CA LEU A 156 10.78 11.80 4.19
C LEU A 156 11.73 12.99 4.23
N GLU A 157 11.32 14.14 4.77
CA GLU A 157 12.12 15.37 4.89
C GLU A 157 12.77 15.57 6.26
N ALA A 158 12.31 14.88 7.31
CA ALA A 158 12.81 15.04 8.68
C ALA A 158 14.33 14.75 8.82
N ALA A 159 15.05 15.11 9.88
CA ALA A 159 16.40 14.56 10.05
C ALA A 159 16.32 13.07 10.47
N PRO A 160 17.20 12.16 10.01
CA PRO A 160 17.24 10.78 10.51
C PRO A 160 17.45 10.76 12.02
N PRO A 161 16.65 10.01 12.80
CA PRO A 161 16.82 9.93 14.24
C PRO A 161 18.11 9.18 14.56
N GLY A 162 19.14 9.89 15.06
CA GLY A 162 20.38 9.27 15.53
C GLY A 162 21.69 9.86 15.02
N GLN A 163 21.68 11.01 14.33
CA GLN A 163 22.93 11.72 14.03
C GLN A 163 23.49 12.35 15.31
N ARG A 164 24.09 11.52 16.16
CA ARG A 164 24.95 11.96 17.25
C ARG A 164 26.18 12.59 16.60
N VAL A 165 26.11 13.89 16.36
CA VAL A 165 27.32 14.71 16.19
C VAL A 165 28.11 14.55 17.48
N ASN A 166 29.16 13.73 17.41
CA ASN A 166 30.13 13.64 18.48
C ASN A 166 30.91 14.96 18.45
N VAL A 167 30.43 15.95 19.22
CA VAL A 167 31.17 17.18 19.46
C VAL A 167 32.13 16.90 20.62
N ALA A 168 33.39 16.73 20.24
CA ALA A 168 34.62 16.77 21.04
C ALA A 168 34.81 15.68 22.11
#